data_AF-A0A8T5M3D9-F1
#
_entry.id   AF-A0A8T5M3D9-F1
#
_cell.length_a   1.000
_cell.length_b   1.000
_cell.length_c   1.000
_cell.angle_alpha   90.00
_cell.angle_beta   90.00
_cell.angle_gamma   90.00
#
_symmetry.space_group_name_H-M   'P 1'
#
loop_
_entity.id
_entity.type
_entity.pdbx_description
1 polymer ?
#
loop_
_entity_poly.entity_id
_entity_poly.type
_entity_poly.pdbx_seq_one_letter_code
_entity_poly.pdbx_strand_id
1 'polypeptide(L)'
;MRNKLTTIVSKGLTVLGLAGTISSNSACVITFQSPLNLEARLVENQPQSNPDIDRRYNTTAHRFLDLENELGANDDDYKALDDVIDKAKEAIKELKLKQPVDDYGSSEALEALKILQTIDDTLRREDFSYKLNTLLNKGLKTREIDCDNLSVIYLAIGEELNLPLKIVLAPKHAFIRWNFKKGFLNWETTFGSIVPNEYYVSQLTISEQAINNGLYLKSLDKDQVLAVQYVNVGSAWLDKKDYEKAAQYFNEAIALNPKLAPAYVNLGNAWYLTGSLEKAIQKYDLAIGFDSNCLEAYANKWIALTMLGRFTDINYVMDKANKLGIDNIPYLNRFLERLEKGEIILRPVGIDWPSVL
;
A
#
# COMPACT_ATOMS: atom_id res chain seq x y z
N MET A 1 -31.78 -0.13 -8.45
CA MET A 1 -30.91 -1.20 -7.92
C MET A 1 -31.69 -2.40 -7.39
N ARG A 2 -32.61 -2.25 -6.41
CA ARG A 2 -33.47 -3.37 -5.91
C ARG A 2 -34.11 -4.22 -7.01
N ASN A 3 -34.69 -3.61 -8.05
CA ASN A 3 -35.33 -4.35 -9.15
C ASN A 3 -34.35 -5.03 -10.13
N LYS A 4 -33.11 -4.52 -10.25
CA LYS A 4 -32.04 -5.21 -11.01
C LYS A 4 -31.53 -6.43 -10.23
N LEU A 5 -31.39 -6.30 -8.91
CA LEU A 5 -30.96 -7.36 -7.99
C LEU A 5 -31.90 -8.59 -8.00
N THR A 6 -33.22 -8.39 -8.03
CA THR A 6 -34.18 -9.50 -8.15
C THR A 6 -34.10 -10.22 -9.50
N THR A 7 -33.64 -9.53 -10.55
CA THR A 7 -33.56 -10.05 -11.92
C THR A 7 -32.32 -10.92 -12.15
N ILE A 8 -31.21 -10.64 -11.46
CA ILE A 8 -30.01 -11.51 -11.46
C ILE A 8 -30.32 -12.82 -10.72
N VAL A 9 -31.05 -12.73 -9.61
CA VAL A 9 -31.46 -13.89 -8.78
C VAL A 9 -32.38 -14.85 -9.54
N SER A 10 -33.19 -14.35 -10.48
CA SER A 10 -34.14 -15.18 -11.23
C SER A 10 -33.59 -15.82 -12.51
N LYS A 11 -32.40 -15.41 -13.00
CA LYS A 11 -31.90 -15.80 -14.34
C LYS A 11 -30.74 -16.80 -14.39
N GLY A 12 -30.26 -17.35 -13.28
CA GLY A 12 -29.48 -18.60 -13.32
C GLY A 12 -28.10 -18.52 -12.70
N LEU A 13 -28.01 -18.92 -11.44
CA LEU A 13 -26.80 -19.52 -10.87
C LEU A 13 -26.79 -21.00 -11.26
N THR A 14 -26.45 -21.25 -12.53
CA THR A 14 -25.89 -22.53 -12.96
C THR A 14 -24.46 -22.22 -13.42
N VAL A 15 -23.52 -22.18 -12.48
CA VAL A 15 -22.10 -22.21 -12.82
C VAL A 15 -21.62 -23.63 -12.55
N LEU A 16 -21.69 -24.43 -13.61
CA LEU A 16 -21.00 -25.71 -13.75
C LEU A 16 -19.48 -25.46 -13.74
N GLY A 17 -18.75 -26.33 -13.02
CA GLY A 17 -17.37 -26.64 -13.37
C GLY A 17 -16.35 -26.58 -12.23
N LEU A 18 -16.53 -27.38 -11.18
CA LEU A 18 -15.49 -28.22 -10.58
C LEU A 18 -16.19 -29.22 -9.64
N ALA A 19 -16.72 -30.29 -10.22
CA ALA A 19 -17.20 -31.44 -9.48
C ALA A 19 -15.97 -32.25 -9.01
N GLY A 20 -15.56 -32.03 -7.76
CA GLY A 20 -14.79 -32.98 -6.98
C GLY A 20 -15.71 -33.58 -5.93
N THR A 21 -16.17 -34.81 -6.16
CA THR A 21 -17.00 -35.58 -5.24
C THR A 21 -16.27 -35.82 -3.92
N ILE A 22 -16.83 -35.37 -2.79
CA ILE A 22 -16.53 -35.97 -1.48
C ILE A 22 -17.85 -36.32 -0.81
N SER A 23 -18.05 -37.63 -0.68
CA SER A 23 -19.17 -38.26 0.01
C SER A 23 -19.17 -37.95 1.50
N SER A 24 -20.37 -37.72 2.02
CA SER A 24 -20.72 -37.66 3.43
C SER A 24 -20.39 -38.96 4.17
N ASN A 25 -19.64 -38.87 5.28
CA ASN A 25 -20.00 -39.43 6.60
C ASN A 25 -18.75 -39.51 7.48
N SER A 26 -18.74 -38.74 8.56
CA SER A 26 -18.45 -39.22 9.92
C SER A 26 -18.54 -38.05 10.89
N ALA A 27 -19.51 -38.13 11.79
CA ALA A 27 -19.57 -37.30 12.99
C ALA A 27 -18.34 -37.57 13.86
N CYS A 28 -17.69 -36.52 14.35
CA CYS A 28 -16.86 -36.62 15.55
C CYS A 28 -17.11 -35.39 16.43
N VAL A 29 -17.51 -35.68 17.66
CA VAL A 29 -17.89 -34.74 18.71
C VAL A 29 -16.70 -34.62 19.67
N ILE A 30 -16.20 -33.39 19.81
CA ILE A 30 -15.58 -32.75 20.99
C ILE A 30 -14.25 -33.31 21.53
N THR A 31 -13.23 -32.44 21.59
CA THR A 31 -12.66 -31.96 22.88
C THR A 31 -11.90 -30.64 22.69
N PHE A 32 -12.28 -29.63 23.46
CA PHE A 32 -11.52 -28.40 23.65
C PHE A 32 -10.27 -28.72 24.50
N GLN A 33 -9.09 -28.38 24.00
CA GLN A 33 -7.94 -28.10 24.84
C GLN A 33 -7.60 -26.62 24.72
N SER A 34 -7.51 -25.99 25.88
CA SER A 34 -7.06 -24.63 26.15
C SER A 34 -5.61 -24.38 25.68
N PRO A 35 -5.18 -23.11 25.52
CA PRO A 35 -4.07 -22.75 24.66
C PRO A 35 -2.72 -23.15 25.27
N LEU A 36 -1.94 -23.94 24.51
CA LEU A 36 -0.53 -24.16 24.80
C LEU A 36 0.27 -22.91 24.39
N ASN A 37 1.01 -22.39 25.37
CA ASN A 37 2.00 -21.32 25.28
C ASN A 37 2.77 -21.32 23.94
N LEU A 38 2.53 -20.30 23.11
CA LEU A 38 3.47 -19.86 22.09
C LEU A 38 4.46 -18.87 22.74
N GLU A 39 5.24 -19.34 23.70
CA GLU A 39 6.46 -18.65 24.08
C GLU A 39 7.60 -19.10 23.16
N ALA A 40 8.20 -18.12 22.49
CA ALA A 40 9.58 -18.10 22.04
C ALA A 40 10.09 -19.34 21.28
N ARG A 41 9.83 -19.35 19.96
CA ARG A 41 10.84 -19.77 18.99
C ARG A 41 10.95 -18.72 17.89
N LEU A 42 11.41 -17.54 18.29
CA LEU A 42 12.31 -16.77 17.44
C LEU A 42 13.54 -17.65 17.28
N VAL A 43 13.58 -18.45 16.21
CA VAL A 43 14.86 -18.97 15.75
C VAL A 43 15.60 -17.75 15.24
N GLU A 44 16.55 -17.28 16.04
CA GLU A 44 17.61 -16.38 15.64
C GLU A 44 18.33 -17.00 14.44
N ASN A 45 17.79 -16.81 13.25
CA ASN A 45 18.63 -16.58 12.08
C ASN A 45 18.99 -15.10 12.13
N GLN A 46 19.83 -14.72 13.09
CA GLN A 46 20.68 -13.57 12.85
C GLN A 46 21.46 -13.88 11.58
N PRO A 47 21.39 -13.06 10.52
CA PRO A 47 22.26 -13.25 9.39
C PRO A 47 23.68 -13.23 9.95
N GLN A 48 24.43 -14.32 9.78
CA GLN A 48 25.87 -14.27 9.94
C GLN A 48 26.34 -13.06 9.14
N SER A 49 27.00 -12.12 9.80
CA SER A 49 27.46 -10.87 9.23
C SER A 49 28.43 -11.16 8.09
N ASN A 50 27.90 -11.32 6.89
CA ASN A 50 28.67 -11.28 5.68
C ASN A 50 28.89 -9.79 5.37
N PRO A 51 30.12 -9.27 5.40
CA PRO A 51 30.39 -7.86 5.15
C PRO A 51 29.93 -7.39 3.75
N ASP A 52 29.69 -8.30 2.79
CA ASP A 52 29.06 -7.99 1.50
C ASP A 52 27.53 -7.88 1.55
N ILE A 53 26.86 -8.44 2.58
CA ILE A 53 25.41 -8.24 2.83
C ILE A 53 25.18 -6.88 3.50
N ASP A 54 26.10 -6.44 4.35
CA ASP A 54 26.03 -5.15 5.06
C ASP A 54 26.15 -3.94 4.09
N ARG A 55 26.78 -4.13 2.92
CA ARG A 55 26.86 -3.12 1.85
C ARG A 55 25.59 -2.99 0.99
N ARG A 56 24.65 -3.94 1.04
CA ARG A 56 23.47 -3.94 0.14
C ARG A 56 22.32 -3.07 0.61
N TYR A 57 22.35 -2.56 1.85
CA TYR A 57 21.19 -1.89 2.45
C TYR A 57 21.52 -0.49 3.00
N ASN A 58 22.12 0.35 2.17
CA ASN A 58 22.47 1.73 2.57
C ASN A 58 21.22 2.56 2.90
N THR A 59 20.11 2.29 2.23
CA THR A 59 18.86 3.08 2.34
C THR A 59 17.62 2.19 2.34
N THR A 60 16.48 2.77 2.66
CA THR A 60 15.17 2.12 2.61
C THR A 60 14.83 1.68 1.17
N ALA A 61 15.22 2.45 0.15
CA ALA A 61 15.03 2.06 -1.26
C ALA A 61 15.85 0.82 -1.65
N HIS A 62 17.07 0.66 -1.12
CA HIS A 62 17.85 -0.56 -1.32
C HIS A 62 17.17 -1.80 -0.73
N ARG A 63 16.51 -1.64 0.43
CA ARG A 63 15.68 -2.70 1.04
C ARG A 63 14.46 -3.03 0.19
N PHE A 64 13.90 -2.07 -0.56
CA PHE A 64 12.81 -2.34 -1.50
C PHE A 64 13.28 -3.25 -2.63
N LEU A 65 14.43 -2.96 -3.23
CA LEU A 65 15.00 -3.81 -4.29
C LEU A 65 15.23 -5.24 -3.81
N ASP A 66 15.68 -5.42 -2.56
CA ASP A 66 15.90 -6.76 -2.01
C ASP A 66 14.60 -7.56 -1.86
N LEU A 67 13.53 -6.90 -1.39
CA LEU A 67 12.20 -7.51 -1.34
C LEU A 67 11.67 -7.87 -2.74
N GLU A 68 12.18 -7.22 -3.78
CA GLU A 68 11.82 -7.41 -5.18
C GLU A 68 12.73 -8.39 -5.93
N ASN A 69 13.73 -9.01 -5.29
CA ASN A 69 14.68 -9.93 -5.93
C ASN A 69 13.98 -11.06 -6.70
N GLU A 70 13.00 -11.71 -6.07
CA GLU A 70 12.20 -12.78 -6.70
C GLU A 70 11.18 -12.26 -7.73
N LEU A 71 11.04 -10.94 -7.83
CA LEU A 71 10.26 -10.23 -8.85
C LEU A 71 11.13 -9.61 -9.94
N GLY A 72 12.44 -9.88 -9.94
CA GLY A 72 13.38 -9.56 -11.00
C GLY A 72 14.35 -8.43 -10.69
N ALA A 73 14.37 -7.90 -9.46
CA ALA A 73 15.40 -6.95 -9.05
C ALA A 73 16.79 -7.62 -9.09
N ASN A 74 17.79 -6.90 -9.56
CA ASN A 74 19.14 -7.39 -9.74
C ASN A 74 20.17 -6.25 -9.56
N ASP A 75 21.46 -6.58 -9.59
CA ASP A 75 22.56 -5.63 -9.33
C ASP A 75 22.55 -4.37 -10.22
N ASP A 76 21.97 -4.43 -11.43
CA ASP A 76 21.88 -3.24 -12.29
C ASP A 76 20.81 -2.26 -11.79
N ASP A 77 19.76 -2.75 -11.13
CA ASP A 77 18.76 -1.89 -10.48
C ASP A 77 19.36 -1.18 -9.25
N TYR A 78 20.23 -1.86 -8.50
CA TYR A 78 20.98 -1.26 -7.39
C TYR A 78 21.90 -0.14 -7.89
N LYS A 79 22.71 -0.42 -8.94
CA LYS A 79 23.56 0.62 -9.56
C LYS A 79 22.75 1.79 -10.09
N ALA A 80 21.61 1.53 -10.72
CA ALA A 80 20.74 2.59 -11.23
C ALA A 80 20.17 3.47 -10.11
N LEU A 81 19.87 2.90 -8.95
CA LEU A 81 19.46 3.64 -7.76
C LEU A 81 20.62 4.47 -7.19
N ASP A 82 21.80 3.86 -7.01
CA ASP A 82 23.01 4.53 -6.52
C ASP A 82 23.41 5.71 -7.43
N ASP A 83 23.39 5.53 -8.75
CA ASP A 83 23.69 6.58 -9.73
C ASP A 83 22.76 7.79 -9.57
N VAL A 84 21.46 7.55 -9.35
CA VAL A 84 20.47 8.62 -9.13
C VAL A 84 20.71 9.34 -7.81
N ILE A 85 21.00 8.57 -6.75
CA ILE A 85 21.30 9.10 -5.42
C ILE A 85 22.56 9.98 -5.47
N ASP A 86 23.64 9.50 -6.10
CA ASP A 86 24.91 10.21 -6.17
C ASP A 86 24.80 11.49 -7.00
N LYS A 87 24.09 11.47 -8.14
CA LYS A 87 23.78 12.68 -8.92
C LYS A 87 23.02 13.73 -8.10
N ALA A 88 22.05 13.31 -7.30
CA ALA A 88 21.30 14.21 -6.43
C ALA A 88 22.18 14.79 -5.31
N LYS A 89 23.02 13.95 -4.68
CA LYS A 89 23.99 14.36 -3.65
C LYS A 89 24.98 15.39 -4.18
N GLU A 90 25.52 15.16 -5.38
CA GLU A 90 26.41 16.10 -6.05
C GLU A 90 25.72 17.44 -6.34
N ALA A 91 24.52 17.42 -6.92
CA ALA A 91 23.74 18.63 -7.21
C ALA A 91 23.41 19.43 -5.93
N ILE A 92 23.04 18.76 -4.83
CA ILE A 92 22.77 19.41 -3.55
C ILE A 92 24.03 20.04 -2.96
N LYS A 93 25.18 19.38 -3.08
CA LYS A 93 26.47 19.91 -2.59
C LYS A 93 26.85 21.21 -3.30
N GLU A 94 26.47 21.39 -4.57
CA GLU A 94 26.73 22.61 -5.34
C GLU A 94 25.90 23.82 -4.87
N LEU A 95 24.80 23.60 -4.14
CA LEU A 95 23.97 24.69 -3.60
C LEU A 95 24.71 25.58 -2.60
N LYS A 96 25.86 25.12 -2.04
CA LYS A 96 26.68 25.85 -1.06
C LYS A 96 25.83 26.46 0.06
N LEU A 97 24.85 25.69 0.54
CA LEU A 97 23.97 26.11 1.64
C LEU A 97 24.83 26.42 2.86
N LYS A 98 24.49 27.49 3.57
CA LYS A 98 25.21 27.83 4.81
C LYS A 98 24.88 26.74 5.84
N GLN A 99 25.81 26.46 6.77
CA GLN A 99 25.47 25.60 7.91
C GLN A 99 24.22 26.15 8.59
N PRO A 100 23.30 25.29 9.06
CA PRO A 100 22.07 25.73 9.68
C PRO A 100 22.43 26.68 10.83
N VAL A 101 22.09 27.95 10.65
CA VAL A 101 22.12 28.91 11.74
C VAL A 101 20.93 28.53 12.61
N ASP A 102 21.15 28.34 13.91
CA ASP A 102 20.15 27.93 14.92
C ASP A 102 18.97 28.92 15.10
N ASP A 103 18.59 29.66 14.07
CA ASP A 103 17.53 30.65 14.07
C ASP A 103 16.29 30.10 13.35
N TYR A 104 15.26 29.77 14.15
CA TYR A 104 13.98 29.29 13.68
C TYR A 104 13.29 30.36 12.83
N GLY A 105 13.28 30.21 11.50
CA GLY A 105 12.63 31.15 10.60
C GLY A 105 12.75 30.79 9.12
N SER A 106 12.07 31.57 8.28
CA SER A 106 11.92 31.44 6.81
C SER A 106 13.15 30.99 6.00
N SER A 107 14.37 31.15 6.53
CA SER A 107 15.62 30.67 5.93
C SER A 107 15.71 29.14 5.86
N GLU A 108 15.36 28.40 6.93
CA GLU A 108 15.44 26.93 6.95
C GLU A 108 14.44 26.30 5.97
N ALA A 109 13.23 26.85 5.89
CA ALA A 109 12.22 26.42 4.93
C ALA A 109 12.63 26.70 3.48
N LEU A 110 13.35 27.80 3.23
CA LEU A 110 13.88 28.14 1.91
C LEU A 110 15.01 27.18 1.49
N GLU A 111 15.87 26.77 2.43
CA GLU A 111 16.91 25.78 2.17
C GLU A 111 16.32 24.39 1.90
N ALA A 112 15.36 23.96 2.72
CA ALA A 112 14.60 22.73 2.48
C ALA A 112 13.95 22.74 1.09
N LEU A 113 13.33 23.86 0.70
CA LEU A 113 12.72 24.01 -0.62
C LEU A 113 13.76 23.89 -1.74
N LYS A 114 14.91 24.56 -1.63
CA LYS A 114 15.99 24.45 -2.63
C LYS A 114 16.50 23.02 -2.77
N ILE A 115 16.66 22.30 -1.66
CA ILE A 115 17.09 20.90 -1.66
C ILE A 115 16.04 20.04 -2.36
N LEU A 116 14.77 20.15 -1.97
CA LEU A 116 13.68 19.37 -2.56
C LEU A 116 13.53 19.65 -4.06
N GLN A 117 13.62 20.92 -4.48
CA GLN A 117 13.65 21.32 -5.89
C GLN A 117 14.84 20.71 -6.63
N THR A 118 16.03 20.71 -6.00
CA THR A 118 17.24 20.13 -6.60
C THR A 118 17.10 18.61 -6.78
N ILE A 119 16.49 17.91 -5.83
CA ILE A 119 16.16 16.49 -5.98
C ILE A 119 15.19 16.31 -7.15
N ASP A 120 14.08 17.07 -7.19
CA ASP A 120 13.08 17.00 -8.26
C ASP A 120 13.69 17.24 -9.65
N ASP A 121 14.48 18.31 -9.79
CA ASP A 121 15.17 18.67 -11.03
C ASP A 121 16.18 17.59 -11.45
N THR A 122 16.83 16.92 -10.50
CA THR A 122 17.71 15.80 -10.79
C THR A 122 16.93 14.62 -11.35
N LEU A 123 15.83 14.24 -10.70
CA LEU A 123 15.00 13.13 -11.17
C LEU A 123 14.37 13.41 -12.55
N ARG A 124 13.92 14.65 -12.80
CA ARG A 124 13.41 15.06 -14.13
C ARG A 124 14.49 15.03 -15.21
N ARG A 125 15.73 15.41 -14.90
CA ARG A 125 16.87 15.31 -15.84
C ARG A 125 17.26 13.87 -16.16
N GLU A 126 16.95 12.94 -15.26
CA GLU A 126 17.09 11.50 -15.47
C GLU A 126 15.87 10.86 -16.14
N ASP A 127 15.01 11.68 -16.76
CA ASP A 127 13.81 11.30 -17.51
C ASP A 127 12.76 10.54 -16.69
N PHE A 128 12.76 10.65 -15.36
CA PHE A 128 11.69 10.07 -14.55
C PHE A 128 10.37 10.79 -14.79
N SER A 129 9.34 9.99 -15.08
CA SER A 129 7.97 10.46 -15.29
C SER A 129 6.98 9.64 -14.46
N TYR A 130 5.90 10.28 -14.04
CA TYR A 130 4.86 9.60 -13.27
C TYR A 130 4.11 8.59 -14.14
N LYS A 131 4.07 7.34 -13.68
CA LYS A 131 3.20 6.30 -14.23
C LYS A 131 2.91 5.25 -13.17
N LEU A 132 1.74 4.64 -13.27
CA LEU A 132 1.38 3.51 -12.41
C LEU A 132 2.34 2.33 -12.63
N ASN A 133 3.13 2.02 -11.60
CA ASN A 133 4.04 0.89 -11.57
C ASN A 133 4.34 0.52 -10.11
N THR A 134 4.08 -0.73 -9.71
CA THR A 134 4.10 -1.15 -8.31
C THR A 134 5.47 -1.51 -7.74
N LEU A 135 6.51 -1.70 -8.58
CA LEU A 135 7.82 -2.18 -8.14
C LEU A 135 8.93 -1.20 -8.48
N LEU A 136 9.81 -0.91 -7.53
CA LEU A 136 10.91 0.03 -7.69
C LEU A 136 11.85 -0.39 -8.82
N ASN A 137 12.21 -1.67 -8.90
CA ASN A 137 13.12 -2.19 -9.93
C ASN A 137 12.61 -1.91 -11.36
N LYS A 138 11.31 -2.11 -11.59
CA LYS A 138 10.67 -1.78 -12.86
C LYS A 138 10.73 -0.29 -13.13
N GLY A 139 10.46 0.53 -12.12
CA GLY A 139 10.43 1.99 -12.26
C GLY A 139 11.80 2.59 -12.55
N LEU A 140 12.85 2.08 -11.91
CA LEU A 140 14.24 2.45 -12.22
C LEU A 140 14.62 2.12 -13.65
N LYS A 141 14.20 0.94 -14.14
CA LYS A 141 14.50 0.47 -15.50
C LYS A 141 13.75 1.24 -16.58
N THR A 142 12.47 1.52 -16.39
CA THR A 142 11.62 2.18 -17.39
C THR A 142 11.65 3.70 -17.29
N ARG A 143 12.16 4.26 -16.17
CA ARG A 143 11.99 5.67 -15.79
C ARG A 143 10.51 6.09 -15.65
N GLU A 144 9.62 5.11 -15.51
CA GLU A 144 8.18 5.31 -15.29
C GLU A 144 7.86 4.86 -13.87
N ILE A 145 7.59 5.80 -12.97
CA ILE A 145 7.58 5.55 -11.52
C ILE A 145 6.30 6.10 -10.87
N ASP A 146 5.79 5.37 -9.88
CA ASP A 146 4.61 5.76 -9.12
C ASP A 146 4.97 6.66 -7.92
N CYS A 147 3.97 7.11 -7.15
CA CYS A 147 4.24 8.10 -6.10
C CYS A 147 4.90 7.48 -4.87
N ASP A 148 4.62 6.20 -4.59
CA ASP A 148 5.31 5.40 -3.56
C ASP A 148 6.80 5.30 -3.85
N ASN A 149 7.16 4.82 -5.05
CA ASN A 149 8.55 4.60 -5.43
C ASN A 149 9.30 5.92 -5.67
N LEU A 150 8.62 6.96 -6.16
CA LEU A 150 9.24 8.29 -6.23
C LEU A 150 9.58 8.80 -4.84
N SER A 151 8.65 8.67 -3.88
CA SER A 151 8.88 9.05 -2.49
C SER A 151 10.00 8.24 -1.84
N VAL A 152 10.15 6.94 -2.16
CA VAL A 152 11.27 6.15 -1.60
C VAL A 152 12.63 6.58 -2.14
N ILE A 153 12.72 7.06 -3.39
CA ILE A 153 13.96 7.64 -3.93
C ILE A 153 14.32 8.94 -3.19
N TYR A 154 13.36 9.84 -2.98
CA TYR A 154 13.58 11.04 -2.16
C TYR A 154 14.04 10.68 -0.73
N LEU A 155 13.40 9.69 -0.12
CA LEU A 155 13.77 9.21 1.21
C LEU A 155 15.21 8.68 1.22
N ALA A 156 15.61 7.89 0.21
CA ALA A 156 16.96 7.35 0.12
C ALA A 156 18.03 8.43 0.00
N ILE A 157 17.79 9.47 -0.82
CA ILE A 157 18.67 10.65 -0.90
C ILE A 157 18.74 11.35 0.46
N GLY A 158 17.60 11.48 1.14
CA GLY A 158 17.52 12.03 2.49
C GLY A 158 18.30 11.23 3.52
N GLU A 159 18.26 9.91 3.47
CA GLU A 159 19.01 9.03 4.38
C GLU A 159 20.53 9.19 4.20
N GLU A 160 21.02 9.24 2.96
CA GLU A 160 22.44 9.44 2.63
C GLU A 160 22.96 10.82 3.06
N LEU A 161 22.10 11.83 3.04
CA LEU A 161 22.44 13.21 3.38
C LEU A 161 22.03 13.60 4.82
N ASN A 162 21.50 12.66 5.61
CA ASN A 162 20.94 12.90 6.94
C ASN A 162 19.88 14.04 6.98
N LEU A 163 19.05 14.13 5.94
CA LEU A 163 17.95 15.08 5.85
C LEU A 163 16.73 14.57 6.62
N PRO A 164 15.91 15.46 7.23
CA PRO A 164 14.75 15.07 8.03
C PRO A 164 13.52 14.75 7.15
N LEU A 165 13.72 14.01 6.06
CA LEU A 165 12.66 13.56 5.16
C LEU A 165 11.92 12.37 5.74
N LYS A 166 10.59 12.37 5.57
CA LYS A 166 9.69 11.26 5.90
C LYS A 166 8.70 11.07 4.78
N ILE A 167 8.33 9.83 4.52
CA ILE A 167 7.19 9.51 3.66
C ILE A 167 5.91 9.74 4.46
N VAL A 168 4.89 10.26 3.79
CA VAL A 168 3.54 10.43 4.32
C VAL A 168 2.56 9.79 3.37
N LEU A 169 1.65 8.97 3.90
CA LEU A 169 0.57 8.38 3.13
C LEU A 169 -0.66 9.27 3.13
N ALA A 170 -1.38 9.25 2.03
CA ALA A 170 -2.79 9.58 1.92
C ALA A 170 -3.51 8.42 1.20
N PRO A 171 -4.85 8.39 1.14
CA PRO A 171 -5.56 7.36 0.40
C PRO A 171 -5.04 7.29 -1.04
N LYS A 172 -4.38 6.18 -1.33
CA LYS A 172 -3.76 5.86 -2.63
C LYS A 172 -2.73 6.86 -3.15
N HIS A 173 -1.99 7.45 -2.23
CA HIS A 173 -0.97 8.42 -2.58
C HIS A 173 0.11 8.48 -1.51
N ALA A 174 1.34 8.74 -1.92
CA ALA A 174 2.46 8.98 -1.04
C ALA A 174 3.21 10.24 -1.48
N PHE A 175 3.68 11.00 -0.50
CA PHE A 175 4.45 12.21 -0.73
C PHE A 175 5.51 12.38 0.37
N ILE A 176 6.36 13.38 0.20
CA ILE A 176 7.46 13.64 1.12
C ILE A 176 7.11 14.74 2.10
N ARG A 177 7.53 14.58 3.34
CA ARG A 177 7.47 15.60 4.38
C ARG A 177 8.85 15.90 4.92
N TRP A 178 9.21 17.17 4.91
CA TRP A 178 10.34 17.70 5.64
C TRP A 178 9.89 18.05 7.06
N ASN A 179 10.44 17.40 8.09
CA ASN A 179 10.12 17.73 9.47
C ASN A 179 11.13 18.74 10.02
N PHE A 180 10.63 19.87 10.49
CA PHE A 180 11.41 20.82 11.28
C PHE A 180 11.25 20.48 12.76
N LYS A 181 12.02 21.13 13.64
CA LYS A 181 11.79 21.01 15.08
C LYS A 181 10.38 21.47 15.49
N LYS A 182 9.82 22.44 14.77
CA LYS A 182 8.45 22.95 14.94
C LYS A 182 7.75 22.99 13.59
N GLY A 183 6.81 22.06 13.40
CA GLY A 183 6.04 21.97 12.16
C GLY A 183 6.76 21.20 11.07
N PHE A 184 6.20 21.25 9.87
CA PHE A 184 6.66 20.49 8.72
C PHE A 184 6.31 21.21 7.43
N LEU A 185 6.92 20.76 6.34
CA LEU A 185 6.57 21.12 4.98
C LEU A 185 6.32 19.83 4.19
N ASN A 186 5.21 19.79 3.47
CA ASN A 186 4.88 18.69 2.56
C ASN A 186 5.37 19.07 1.15
N TRP A 187 6.07 18.14 0.51
CA TRP A 187 6.53 18.20 -0.86
C TRP A 187 5.81 17.13 -1.68
N GLU A 188 5.00 17.59 -2.62
CA GLU A 188 4.33 16.72 -3.58
C GLU A 188 5.32 16.30 -4.67
N THR A 189 5.72 15.04 -4.62
CA THR A 189 6.79 14.49 -5.45
C THR A 189 6.37 14.37 -6.92
N THR A 190 5.08 14.17 -7.21
CA THR A 190 4.61 13.93 -8.58
C THR A 190 4.70 15.18 -9.47
N PHE A 191 4.52 16.37 -8.91
CA PHE A 191 4.58 17.64 -9.64
C PHE A 191 5.50 18.71 -9.02
N GLY A 192 6.28 18.36 -8.00
CA GLY A 192 7.37 19.18 -7.46
C GLY A 192 6.89 20.49 -6.84
N SER A 193 6.02 20.43 -5.83
CA SER A 193 5.48 21.65 -5.19
C SER A 193 5.10 21.45 -3.72
N ILE A 194 5.00 22.56 -2.98
CA ILE A 194 4.53 22.54 -1.59
C ILE A 194 3.01 22.43 -1.55
N VAL A 195 2.49 21.47 -0.78
CA VAL A 195 1.05 21.18 -0.72
C VAL A 195 0.57 20.95 0.72
N PRO A 196 -0.34 21.77 1.27
CA PRO A 196 -0.76 21.66 2.67
C PRO A 196 -1.65 20.42 2.91
N ASN A 197 -1.81 20.00 4.17
CA ASN A 197 -2.62 18.82 4.51
C ASN A 197 -4.08 18.93 4.02
N GLU A 198 -4.63 20.14 4.07
CA GLU A 198 -6.00 20.48 3.67
C GLU A 198 -6.25 20.15 2.18
N TYR A 199 -5.22 20.25 1.34
CA TYR A 199 -5.30 19.81 -0.05
C TYR A 199 -5.59 18.30 -0.11
N TYR A 200 -4.79 17.47 0.54
CA TYR A 200 -5.00 16.02 0.52
C TYR A 200 -6.33 15.62 1.17
N VAL A 201 -6.72 16.25 2.27
CA VAL A 201 -8.01 15.99 2.93
C VAL A 201 -9.16 16.26 1.97
N SER A 202 -9.14 17.39 1.26
CA SER A 202 -10.20 17.78 0.34
C SER A 202 -10.19 16.97 -0.97
N GLN A 203 -9.03 16.78 -1.58
CA GLN A 203 -8.92 16.06 -2.86
C GLN A 203 -9.18 14.55 -2.71
N LEU A 204 -8.78 13.94 -1.59
CA LEU A 204 -8.84 12.49 -1.39
C LEU A 204 -9.95 12.07 -0.42
N THR A 205 -10.78 13.01 0.04
CA THR A 205 -11.91 12.75 0.96
C THR A 205 -11.48 11.96 2.21
N ILE A 206 -10.37 12.39 2.83
CA ILE A 206 -9.81 11.70 4.00
C ILE A 206 -10.67 12.01 5.22
N SER A 207 -11.22 11.00 5.90
CA SER A 207 -12.00 11.23 7.12
C SER A 207 -11.12 11.59 8.30
N GLU A 208 -11.67 12.37 9.24
CA GLU A 208 -11.03 12.67 10.51
C GLU A 208 -10.68 11.40 11.29
N GLN A 209 -11.53 10.38 11.22
CA GLN A 209 -11.27 9.07 11.82
C GLN A 209 -10.03 8.40 11.20
N ALA A 210 -9.88 8.43 9.87
CA ALA A 210 -8.73 7.83 9.20
C ALA A 210 -7.42 8.57 9.51
N ILE A 211 -7.48 9.89 9.72
CA ILE A 211 -6.34 10.69 10.20
C ILE A 211 -6.02 10.33 11.66
N ASN A 212 -7.02 10.29 12.53
CA ASN A 212 -6.82 10.08 13.96
C ASN A 212 -6.39 8.64 14.28
N ASN A 213 -7.11 7.66 13.75
CA ASN A 213 -6.93 6.24 14.08
C ASN A 213 -5.98 5.51 13.11
N GLY A 214 -5.83 6.01 11.89
CA GLY A 214 -4.99 5.44 10.85
C GLY A 214 -3.63 6.13 10.71
N LEU A 215 -3.06 6.03 9.51
CA LEU A 215 -1.70 6.46 9.16
C LEU A 215 -1.67 7.68 8.23
N TYR A 216 -2.83 8.07 7.69
CA TYR A 216 -2.85 9.15 6.71
C TYR A 216 -2.41 10.48 7.32
N LEU A 217 -1.63 11.23 6.54
CA LEU A 217 -1.05 12.53 6.90
C LEU A 217 -0.09 12.50 8.09
N LYS A 218 0.37 11.31 8.51
CA LYS A 218 1.42 11.12 9.53
C LYS A 218 2.75 10.76 8.86
N SER A 219 3.84 11.28 9.42
CA SER A 219 5.20 10.88 9.03
C SER A 219 5.42 9.42 9.38
N LEU A 220 5.74 8.60 8.39
CA LEU A 220 6.03 7.18 8.61
C LEU A 220 7.45 6.97 9.14
N ASP A 221 7.61 5.98 10.01
CA ASP A 221 8.92 5.41 10.33
C ASP A 221 9.36 4.38 9.28
N LYS A 222 10.58 3.87 9.40
CA LYS A 222 11.16 2.94 8.40
C LYS A 222 10.41 1.62 8.33
N ASP A 223 9.92 1.10 9.45
CA ASP A 223 9.18 -0.16 9.48
C ASP A 223 7.80 -0.01 8.85
N GLN A 224 7.16 1.15 9.05
CA GLN A 224 5.90 1.49 8.39
C GLN A 224 6.07 1.67 6.88
N VAL A 225 7.16 2.28 6.42
CA VAL A 225 7.49 2.38 4.99
C VAL A 225 7.77 0.99 4.39
N LEU A 226 8.42 0.11 5.14
CA LEU A 226 8.61 -1.26 4.67
C LEU A 226 7.32 -2.06 4.63
N ALA A 227 6.43 -1.88 5.62
CA ALA A 227 5.13 -2.51 5.61
C ALA A 227 4.34 -2.18 4.33
N VAL A 228 4.43 -0.93 3.87
CA VAL A 228 3.89 -0.50 2.57
C VAL A 228 4.50 -1.31 1.43
N GLN A 229 5.82 -1.48 1.39
CA GLN A 229 6.47 -2.26 0.36
C GLN A 229 6.11 -3.74 0.38
N TYR A 230 5.98 -4.34 1.56
CA TYR A 230 5.47 -5.71 1.69
C TYR A 230 4.07 -5.84 1.05
N VAL A 231 3.22 -4.81 1.15
CA VAL A 231 1.93 -4.78 0.43
C VAL A 231 2.13 -4.74 -1.08
N ASN A 232 3.03 -3.90 -1.60
CA ASN A 232 3.27 -3.77 -3.03
C ASN A 232 3.89 -5.04 -3.64
N VAL A 233 4.83 -5.68 -2.95
CA VAL A 233 5.41 -6.98 -3.35
C VAL A 233 4.37 -8.09 -3.27
N GLY A 234 3.57 -8.15 -2.20
CA GLY A 234 2.48 -9.11 -2.08
C GLY A 234 1.43 -8.94 -3.19
N SER A 235 1.13 -7.70 -3.58
CA SER A 235 0.26 -7.36 -4.70
C SER A 235 0.79 -7.91 -6.02
N ALA A 236 2.09 -7.78 -6.28
CA ALA A 236 2.72 -8.36 -7.47
C ALA A 236 2.66 -9.90 -7.49
N TRP A 237 2.71 -10.56 -6.33
CA TRP A 237 2.48 -12.01 -6.22
C TRP A 237 1.02 -12.41 -6.45
N LEU A 238 0.05 -11.60 -5.99
CA LEU A 238 -1.36 -11.78 -6.34
C LEU A 238 -1.58 -11.73 -7.84
N ASP A 239 -0.96 -10.77 -8.54
CA ASP A 239 -1.04 -10.65 -10.00
C ASP A 239 -0.43 -11.87 -10.72
N LYS A 240 0.62 -12.45 -10.14
CA LYS A 240 1.19 -13.74 -10.58
C LYS A 240 0.36 -14.97 -10.19
N LYS A 241 -0.75 -14.77 -9.47
CA LYS A 241 -1.65 -15.82 -8.94
C LYS A 241 -1.00 -16.77 -7.92
N ASP A 242 0.10 -16.35 -7.31
CA ASP A 242 0.71 -17.05 -6.18
C ASP A 242 0.11 -16.50 -4.89
N TYR A 243 -1.05 -17.03 -4.53
CA TYR A 243 -1.87 -16.50 -3.44
C TYR A 243 -1.28 -16.81 -2.06
N GLU A 244 -0.63 -17.96 -1.92
CA GLU A 244 0.09 -18.35 -0.70
C GLU A 244 1.23 -17.38 -0.42
N LYS A 245 2.07 -17.10 -1.42
CA LYS A 245 3.18 -16.17 -1.27
C LYS A 245 2.70 -14.74 -1.04
N ALA A 246 1.70 -14.29 -1.78
CA ALA A 246 1.08 -13.00 -1.53
C ALA A 246 0.58 -12.85 -0.08
N ALA A 247 -0.11 -13.87 0.45
CA ALA A 247 -0.58 -13.89 1.82
C ALA A 247 0.56 -13.83 2.85
N GLN A 248 1.72 -14.43 2.57
CA GLN A 248 2.91 -14.31 3.43
C GLN A 248 3.37 -12.84 3.50
N TYR A 249 3.57 -12.18 2.36
CA TYR A 249 3.96 -10.76 2.32
C TYR A 249 2.93 -9.85 3.01
N PHE A 250 1.63 -10.09 2.86
CA PHE A 250 0.62 -9.29 3.58
C PHE A 250 0.65 -9.53 5.10
N ASN A 251 0.97 -10.74 5.56
CA ASN A 251 1.13 -10.98 7.00
C ASN A 251 2.38 -10.29 7.55
N GLU A 252 3.49 -10.25 6.80
CA GLU A 252 4.68 -9.46 7.18
C GLU A 252 4.36 -7.95 7.24
N ALA A 253 3.62 -7.42 6.27
CA ALA A 253 3.13 -6.04 6.30
C ALA A 253 2.30 -5.76 7.56
N ILE A 254 1.41 -6.67 7.96
CA ILE A 254 0.59 -6.55 9.17
C ILE A 254 1.44 -6.65 10.44
N ALA A 255 2.47 -7.49 10.45
CA ALA A 255 3.37 -7.64 11.59
C ALA A 255 4.18 -6.34 11.84
N LEU A 256 4.69 -5.72 10.77
CA LEU A 256 5.37 -4.43 10.85
C LEU A 256 4.41 -3.28 11.14
N ASN A 257 3.20 -3.33 10.58
CA ASN A 257 2.21 -2.28 10.76
C ASN A 257 0.77 -2.82 10.89
N PRO A 258 0.31 -3.06 12.14
CA PRO A 258 -1.02 -3.60 12.40
C PRO A 258 -2.18 -2.66 12.05
N LYS A 259 -1.93 -1.40 11.66
CA LYS A 259 -2.96 -0.42 11.30
C LYS A 259 -3.03 -0.16 9.79
N LEU A 260 -2.24 -0.86 9.00
CA LEU A 260 -2.19 -0.68 7.55
C LEU A 260 -3.39 -1.38 6.87
N ALA A 261 -4.50 -0.65 6.72
CA ALA A 261 -5.73 -1.16 6.12
C ALA A 261 -5.53 -1.87 4.76
N PRO A 262 -4.70 -1.37 3.81
CA PRO A 262 -4.43 -2.06 2.54
C PRO A 262 -3.90 -3.50 2.70
N ALA A 263 -3.08 -3.77 3.72
CA ALA A 263 -2.56 -5.11 3.98
C ALA A 263 -3.67 -6.11 4.34
N TYR A 264 -4.65 -5.67 5.13
CA TYR A 264 -5.82 -6.49 5.46
C TYR A 264 -6.73 -6.71 4.27
N VAL A 265 -6.98 -5.69 3.44
CA VAL A 265 -7.78 -5.86 2.22
C VAL A 265 -7.13 -6.87 1.29
N ASN A 266 -5.83 -6.77 1.06
CA ASN A 266 -5.16 -7.70 0.15
C ASN A 266 -5.00 -9.11 0.69
N LEU A 267 -4.80 -9.28 2.00
CA LEU A 267 -4.89 -10.61 2.62
C LEU A 267 -6.29 -11.21 2.46
N GLY A 268 -7.32 -10.39 2.61
CA GLY A 268 -8.70 -10.78 2.30
C GLY A 268 -8.87 -11.21 0.86
N ASN A 269 -8.28 -10.48 -0.10
CA ASN A 269 -8.32 -10.83 -1.52
C ASN A 269 -7.62 -12.17 -1.81
N ALA A 270 -6.44 -12.39 -1.23
CA ALA A 270 -5.72 -13.66 -1.36
C ALA A 270 -6.60 -14.84 -0.89
N TRP A 271 -7.21 -14.72 0.29
CA TRP A 271 -8.08 -15.75 0.84
C TRP A 271 -9.40 -15.92 0.11
N TYR A 272 -9.95 -14.84 -0.43
CA TYR A 272 -11.12 -14.94 -1.32
C TYR A 272 -10.78 -15.76 -2.56
N LEU A 273 -9.63 -15.51 -3.20
CA LEU A 273 -9.21 -16.20 -4.41
C LEU A 273 -8.91 -17.68 -4.17
N THR A 274 -8.57 -18.06 -2.93
CA THR A 274 -8.43 -19.46 -2.50
C THR A 274 -9.72 -20.04 -1.89
N GLY A 275 -10.86 -19.35 -1.98
CA GLY A 275 -12.18 -19.82 -1.53
C GLY A 275 -12.46 -19.72 -0.02
N SER A 276 -11.54 -19.15 0.77
CA SER A 276 -11.69 -18.92 2.21
C SER A 276 -12.50 -17.65 2.52
N LEU A 277 -13.77 -17.63 2.09
CA LEU A 277 -14.63 -16.44 2.10
C LEU A 277 -14.89 -15.86 3.50
N GLU A 278 -15.12 -16.68 4.53
CA GLU A 278 -15.33 -16.21 5.90
C GLU A 278 -14.08 -15.52 6.46
N LYS A 279 -12.90 -16.08 6.19
CA LYS A 279 -11.63 -15.47 6.59
C LYS A 279 -11.41 -14.14 5.87
N ALA A 280 -11.75 -14.08 4.58
CA ALA A 280 -11.66 -12.84 3.80
C ALA A 280 -12.55 -11.74 4.40
N ILE A 281 -13.81 -12.06 4.74
CA ILE A 281 -14.74 -11.12 5.39
C ILE A 281 -14.16 -10.57 6.69
N GLN A 282 -13.57 -11.41 7.54
CA GLN A 282 -12.94 -10.96 8.78
C GLN A 282 -11.80 -9.96 8.53
N LYS A 283 -11.02 -10.14 7.46
CA LYS A 283 -9.96 -9.21 7.10
C LYS A 283 -10.50 -7.89 6.53
N TYR A 284 -11.55 -7.94 5.71
CA TYR A 284 -12.22 -6.71 5.27
C TYR A 284 -12.82 -5.93 6.44
N ASP A 285 -13.37 -6.61 7.46
CA ASP A 285 -13.87 -5.96 8.67
C ASP A 285 -12.77 -5.25 9.47
N LEU A 286 -11.58 -5.85 9.56
CA LEU A 286 -10.42 -5.20 10.16
C LEU A 286 -9.99 -3.97 9.35
N ALA A 287 -9.93 -4.07 8.02
CA ALA A 287 -9.62 -2.94 7.15
C ALA A 287 -10.61 -1.77 7.35
N ILE A 288 -11.92 -2.04 7.40
CA ILE A 288 -12.97 -1.05 7.67
C ILE A 288 -12.83 -0.44 9.08
N GLY A 289 -12.38 -1.23 10.05
CA GLY A 289 -12.11 -0.75 11.41
C GLY A 289 -10.99 0.27 11.48
N PHE A 290 -9.93 0.10 10.67
CA PHE A 290 -8.80 1.01 10.59
C PHE A 290 -9.04 2.21 9.66
N ASP A 291 -9.73 1.98 8.54
CA ASP A 291 -10.13 3.00 7.58
C ASP A 291 -11.62 2.83 7.24
N SER A 292 -12.45 3.62 7.91
CA SER A 292 -13.92 3.55 7.75
C SER A 292 -14.39 4.00 6.38
N ASN A 293 -13.54 4.63 5.56
CA ASN A 293 -13.83 5.05 4.19
C ASN A 293 -13.23 4.10 3.14
N CYS A 294 -12.65 2.96 3.53
CA CYS A 294 -12.04 2.01 2.60
C CYS A 294 -13.09 1.34 1.69
N LEU A 295 -13.35 1.93 0.53
CA LEU A 295 -14.37 1.49 -0.43
C LEU A 295 -14.14 0.06 -0.91
N GLU A 296 -12.88 -0.30 -1.13
CA GLU A 296 -12.46 -1.62 -1.58
C GLU A 296 -12.82 -2.68 -0.54
N ALA A 297 -12.64 -2.40 0.75
CA ALA A 297 -13.01 -3.33 1.81
C ALA A 297 -14.53 -3.57 1.85
N TYR A 298 -15.35 -2.50 1.74
CA TYR A 298 -16.80 -2.65 1.66
C TYR A 298 -17.24 -3.43 0.43
N ALA A 299 -16.68 -3.11 -0.74
CA ALA A 299 -16.98 -3.81 -1.99
C ALA A 299 -16.59 -5.29 -1.90
N ASN A 300 -15.37 -5.59 -1.44
CA ASN A 300 -14.88 -6.97 -1.39
C ASN A 300 -15.61 -7.81 -0.34
N LYS A 301 -15.99 -7.20 0.79
CA LYS A 301 -16.87 -7.84 1.78
C LYS A 301 -18.24 -8.12 1.19
N TRP A 302 -18.84 -7.18 0.47
CA TRP A 302 -20.15 -7.35 -0.16
C TRP A 302 -20.16 -8.53 -1.15
N ILE A 303 -19.09 -8.69 -1.94
CA ILE A 303 -18.92 -9.84 -2.87
C ILE A 303 -18.88 -11.15 -2.10
N ALA A 304 -18.00 -11.23 -1.10
CA ALA A 304 -17.82 -12.45 -0.31
C ALA A 304 -19.12 -12.86 0.39
N LEU A 305 -19.88 -11.90 0.94
CA LEU A 305 -21.20 -12.17 1.53
C LEU A 305 -22.23 -12.64 0.50
N THR A 306 -22.17 -12.14 -0.73
CA THR A 306 -23.06 -12.55 -1.82
C THR A 306 -22.79 -13.99 -2.22
N MET A 307 -21.52 -14.39 -2.33
CA MET A 307 -21.13 -15.77 -2.59
C MET A 307 -21.56 -16.74 -1.48
N LEU A 308 -21.61 -16.26 -0.23
CA LEU A 308 -22.11 -17.04 0.92
C LEU A 308 -23.64 -16.99 1.09
N GLY A 309 -24.38 -16.22 0.27
CA GLY A 309 -25.83 -16.05 0.41
C GLY A 309 -26.28 -15.29 1.67
N ARG A 310 -25.40 -14.48 2.28
CA ARG A 310 -25.66 -13.75 3.54
C ARG A 310 -26.33 -12.39 3.30
N PHE A 311 -27.57 -12.42 2.81
CA PHE A 311 -28.30 -11.23 2.35
C PHE A 311 -28.63 -10.18 3.42
N THR A 312 -28.77 -10.58 4.68
CA THR A 312 -28.99 -9.65 5.80
C THR A 312 -27.78 -8.74 6.00
N ASP A 313 -26.58 -9.31 5.94
CA ASP A 313 -25.33 -8.62 6.19
C ASP A 313 -24.96 -7.69 5.03
N ILE A 314 -25.33 -8.09 3.81
CA ILE A 314 -25.23 -7.23 2.62
C ILE A 314 -25.98 -5.91 2.82
N ASN A 315 -27.22 -5.96 3.33
CA ASN A 315 -28.00 -4.74 3.54
C ASN A 315 -27.35 -3.82 4.59
N TYR A 316 -26.73 -4.40 5.63
CA TYR A 316 -25.99 -3.64 6.63
C TYR A 316 -24.76 -2.94 6.03
N VAL A 317 -23.96 -3.68 5.24
CA VAL A 317 -22.77 -3.14 4.55
C VAL A 317 -23.17 -2.00 3.60
N MET A 318 -24.28 -2.15 2.86
CA MET A 318 -24.80 -1.12 1.96
C MET A 318 -25.30 0.13 2.70
N ASP A 319 -26.02 -0.03 3.81
CA ASP A 319 -26.46 1.09 4.64
C ASP A 319 -25.28 1.90 5.19
N LYS A 320 -24.23 1.21 5.65
CA LYS A 320 -23.00 1.84 6.11
C LYS A 320 -22.28 2.59 4.99
N ALA A 321 -22.12 1.97 3.83
CA ALA A 321 -21.46 2.60 2.69
C ALA A 321 -22.22 3.86 2.21
N ASN A 322 -23.56 3.79 2.11
CA ASN A 322 -24.38 4.94 1.72
C ASN A 322 -24.28 6.10 2.73
N LYS A 323 -24.25 5.80 4.04
CA LYS A 323 -24.15 6.82 5.10
C LYS A 323 -22.84 7.61 5.07
N LEU A 324 -21.79 7.04 4.50
CA LEU A 324 -20.50 7.70 4.36
C LEU A 324 -20.47 8.68 3.17
N GLY A 325 -21.63 8.97 2.55
CA GLY A 325 -21.69 9.82 1.37
C GLY A 325 -20.95 9.21 0.19
N ILE A 326 -20.77 7.88 0.20
CA ILE A 326 -20.28 7.13 -0.96
C ILE A 326 -21.47 7.01 -1.93
N ASP A 327 -21.93 8.17 -2.37
CA ASP A 327 -23.16 8.36 -3.12
C ASP A 327 -22.96 7.74 -4.49
N ASN A 328 -23.65 6.62 -4.71
CA ASN A 328 -23.72 5.93 -5.99
C ASN A 328 -22.35 5.49 -6.53
N ILE A 329 -21.62 4.70 -5.75
CA ILE A 329 -20.31 4.12 -6.08
C ILE A 329 -20.25 3.68 -7.56
N PRO A 330 -19.62 4.45 -8.47
CA PRO A 330 -19.41 4.00 -9.85
C PRO A 330 -18.60 2.71 -9.85
N TYR A 331 -17.74 2.54 -8.84
CA TYR A 331 -17.00 1.32 -8.57
C TYR A 331 -17.91 0.14 -8.24
N LEU A 332 -18.89 0.26 -7.32
CA LEU A 332 -19.80 -0.85 -7.01
C LEU A 332 -20.75 -1.13 -8.19
N ASN A 333 -21.24 -0.12 -8.90
CA ASN A 333 -22.08 -0.33 -10.09
C ASN A 333 -21.30 -1.00 -11.23
N ARG A 334 -20.08 -0.54 -11.53
CA ARG A 334 -19.18 -1.18 -12.51
C ARG A 334 -18.78 -2.58 -12.06
N PHE A 335 -18.60 -2.77 -10.76
CA PHE A 335 -18.31 -4.05 -10.16
C PHE A 335 -19.51 -5.02 -10.28
N LEU A 336 -20.74 -4.55 -10.01
CA LEU A 336 -22.00 -5.27 -10.23
C LEU A 336 -22.20 -5.64 -11.71
N GLU A 337 -21.90 -4.73 -12.64
CA GLU A 337 -21.95 -4.99 -14.08
C GLU A 337 -20.94 -6.07 -14.52
N ARG A 338 -19.75 -6.10 -13.93
CA ARG A 338 -18.76 -7.17 -14.17
C ARG A 338 -19.20 -8.50 -13.57
N LEU A 339 -19.88 -8.45 -12.42
CA LEU A 339 -20.56 -9.59 -11.80
C LEU A 339 -21.62 -10.18 -12.74
N GLU A 340 -22.47 -9.33 -13.33
CA GLU A 340 -23.49 -9.73 -14.32
C GLU A 340 -22.87 -10.38 -15.58
N LYS A 341 -21.61 -10.03 -15.90
CA LYS A 341 -20.85 -10.58 -17.03
C LYS A 341 -19.98 -11.80 -16.67
N GLY A 342 -19.90 -12.19 -15.40
CA GLY A 342 -19.04 -13.29 -14.94
C GLY A 342 -17.53 -12.95 -14.92
N GLU A 343 -17.17 -11.66 -14.94
CA GLU A 343 -15.79 -11.17 -15.12
C GLU A 343 -15.12 -10.75 -13.79
N ILE A 344 -15.49 -11.36 -12.66
CA ILE A 344 -14.96 -10.95 -11.35
C ILE A 344 -13.49 -11.35 -11.25
N ILE A 345 -12.63 -10.34 -11.35
CA ILE A 345 -11.24 -10.41 -10.92
C ILE A 345 -11.15 -9.42 -9.77
N LEU A 346 -10.98 -9.92 -8.54
CA LEU A 346 -10.53 -9.07 -7.43
C LEU A 346 -9.17 -8.53 -7.82
N ARG A 347 -9.08 -7.21 -7.95
CA ARG A 347 -7.79 -6.57 -8.19
C ARG A 347 -7.12 -6.36 -6.84
N PRO A 348 -5.81 -6.62 -6.74
CA PRO A 348 -5.05 -6.20 -5.57
C PRO A 348 -5.23 -4.70 -5.32
N VAL A 349 -5.45 -4.34 -4.08
CA VAL A 349 -5.37 -2.96 -3.60
C VAL A 349 -3.89 -2.64 -3.42
N GLY A 350 -3.20 -2.34 -4.53
CA GLY A 350 -1.97 -1.55 -4.44
C GLY A 350 -2.26 -0.25 -3.69
N ILE A 351 -1.24 0.36 -3.09
CA ILE A 351 -1.40 1.71 -2.59
C ILE A 351 -1.72 2.63 -3.77
N ASP A 352 -1.13 2.45 -4.95
CA ASP A 352 -1.44 3.32 -6.10
C ASP A 352 -2.52 2.78 -7.07
N TRP A 353 -3.54 3.61 -7.38
CA TRP A 353 -4.58 3.42 -8.42
C TRP A 353 -5.06 4.79 -8.95
N PRO A 354 -5.54 4.89 -10.22
CA PRO A 354 -5.31 6.04 -11.11
C PRO A 354 -5.65 7.38 -10.48
N SER A 355 -4.68 8.29 -10.63
CA SER A 355 -4.82 9.72 -10.39
C SER A 355 -6.20 10.21 -10.84
N VAL A 356 -6.94 10.81 -9.90
CA VAL A 356 -7.90 11.84 -10.24
C VAL A 356 -7.07 13.04 -10.68
N LEU A 357 -6.61 13.01 -11.94
CA LEU A 357 -6.14 14.18 -12.66
C LEU A 357 -7.00 14.33 -13.92
#